data_AF-A0A5M3W5G3-F1
#
_entry.id   AF-A0A5M3W5G3-F1
#
_cell.length_a   1.000
_cell.length_b   1.000
_cell.length_c   1.000
_cell.angle_alpha   90.00
_cell.angle_beta   90.00
_cell.angle_gamma   90.00
#
_symmetry.space_group_name_H-M   'P 1'
#
loop_
_entity.id
_entity.type
_entity.pdbx_description
1 polymer ?
#
loop_
_entity_poly.entity_id
_entity_poly.type
_entity_poly.pdbx_seq_one_letter_code
_entity_poly.pdbx_strand_id
1 'polypeptide(L)'
;MNAYHPKAYAALRHADVAVLATGGRQAANAVRDADVVVCATSFRAPVFDSALVRDDAIVIAVGSHEPTVREVDAALFQRAQIIVEDVTTALRECGDVVMAIEENAIEENAITPDQLIPMRSVVSGEVRLTPDRPVLFKSAGMSWQDLVIAEAIVSRLEENSHQAGGFSTAV
;
A
#
# COMPACT_ATOMS: atom_id res chain seq x y z
N MET A 1 -10.75 14.89 14.00
CA MET A 1 -9.92 14.51 15.17
C MET A 1 -10.39 13.13 15.62
N ASN A 2 -9.89 12.07 14.97
CA ASN A 2 -10.34 10.70 15.29
C ASN A 2 -9.57 10.22 16.52
N ALA A 3 -10.31 9.92 17.58
CA ALA A 3 -9.77 9.58 18.88
C ALA A 3 -9.07 8.23 18.81
N TYR A 4 -7.85 8.20 19.34
CA TYR A 4 -7.16 6.99 19.77
C TYR A 4 -8.16 6.01 20.41
N HIS A 5 -8.42 4.86 19.78
CA HIS A 5 -9.30 3.84 20.33
C HIS A 5 -8.46 2.69 20.92
N PRO A 6 -8.01 2.81 22.19
CA PRO A 6 -7.02 1.91 22.80
C PRO A 6 -7.43 0.42 22.82
N LYS A 7 -8.73 0.12 22.62
CA LYS A 7 -9.22 -1.27 22.60
C LYS A 7 -8.90 -2.03 21.31
N ALA A 8 -8.67 -1.34 20.17
CA ALA A 8 -8.42 -2.02 18.89
C ALA A 8 -7.06 -2.74 18.87
N TYR A 9 -6.07 -2.20 19.58
CA TYR A 9 -4.69 -2.70 19.59
C TYR A 9 -4.36 -3.60 20.79
N ALA A 10 -5.25 -3.70 21.77
CA ALA A 10 -5.10 -4.56 22.95
C ALA A 10 -4.99 -6.07 22.60
N ALA A 11 -5.34 -6.45 21.36
CA ALA A 11 -5.24 -7.81 20.84
C ALA A 11 -3.92 -8.09 20.09
N LEU A 12 -3.06 -7.09 19.86
CA LEU A 12 -1.71 -7.29 19.31
C LEU A 12 -0.83 -7.96 20.38
N ARG A 13 -0.97 -9.28 20.52
CA ARG A 13 -0.27 -10.13 21.49
C ARG A 13 1.06 -10.66 20.94
N HIS A 14 1.81 -9.83 20.22
CA HIS A 14 3.19 -10.14 19.85
C HIS A 14 4.14 -9.28 20.68
N ALA A 15 5.16 -9.91 21.25
CA ALA A 15 6.02 -9.33 22.29
C ALA A 15 6.83 -8.09 21.84
N ASP A 16 6.92 -7.85 20.54
CA ASP A 16 7.78 -6.80 19.95
C ASP A 16 6.98 -5.66 19.27
N VAL A 17 5.68 -5.54 19.56
CA VAL A 17 4.85 -4.49 18.97
C VAL A 17 4.86 -3.23 19.84
N ALA A 18 5.45 -2.16 19.33
CA ALA A 18 5.34 -0.82 19.90
C ALA A 18 4.16 -0.05 19.28
N VAL A 19 3.30 0.54 20.12
CA VAL A 19 2.24 1.45 19.67
C VAL A 19 2.67 2.88 19.97
N LEU A 20 2.83 3.67 18.91
CA LEU A 20 3.31 5.05 19.00
C LEU A 20 2.22 6.03 18.56
N ALA A 21 2.13 7.17 19.22
CA ALA A 21 1.32 8.28 18.72
C ALA A 21 2.02 8.92 17.51
N THR A 22 1.24 9.28 16.48
CA THR A 22 1.76 9.94 15.27
C THR A 22 2.26 11.36 15.58
N GLY A 23 3.13 11.90 14.73
CA GLY A 23 3.68 13.26 14.86
C GLY A 23 4.72 13.48 15.97
N GLY A 24 4.99 12.46 16.79
CA GLY A 24 6.04 12.51 17.82
C GLY A 24 7.41 12.04 17.33
N ARG A 25 8.46 12.37 18.08
CA ARG A 25 9.85 11.94 17.79
C ARG A 25 10.01 10.43 17.67
N GLN A 26 9.29 9.66 18.49
CA GLN A 26 9.35 8.19 18.44
C GLN A 26 8.77 7.64 17.15
N ALA A 27 7.64 8.19 16.67
CA ALA A 27 7.07 7.80 15.38
C ALA A 27 7.99 8.20 14.22
N ALA A 28 8.60 9.39 14.27
CA ALA A 28 9.57 9.81 13.26
C ALA A 28 10.80 8.88 13.22
N ASN A 29 11.33 8.47 14.37
CA ASN A 29 12.43 7.51 14.43
C ASN A 29 12.01 6.14 13.88
N ALA A 30 10.80 5.67 14.22
CA ALA A 30 10.28 4.41 13.69
C ALA A 30 10.21 4.44 12.15
N VAL A 31 9.82 5.55 11.53
CA VAL A 31 9.82 5.71 10.07
C VAL A 31 11.25 5.72 9.50
N ARG A 32 12.20 6.37 10.18
CA ARG A 32 13.63 6.39 9.75
C ARG A 32 14.28 5.01 9.79
N ASP A 33 13.92 4.20 10.79
CA ASP A 33 14.54 2.89 11.02
C ASP A 33 13.83 1.77 10.24
N ALA A 34 12.65 2.03 9.68
CA ALA A 34 11.83 1.03 9.01
C ALA A 34 12.40 0.61 7.64
N ASP A 35 12.48 -0.70 7.41
CA ASP A 35 12.65 -1.29 6.07
C ASP A 35 11.36 -1.21 5.25
N VAL A 36 10.20 -1.32 5.92
CA VAL A 36 8.87 -1.27 5.31
C VAL A 36 7.94 -0.38 6.14
N VAL A 37 7.28 0.57 5.47
CA VAL A 37 6.24 1.43 6.04
C VAL A 37 4.91 1.10 5.38
N VAL A 38 3.90 0.73 6.17
CA VAL A 38 2.55 0.43 5.66
C VAL A 38 1.57 1.49 6.13
N CYS A 39 1.00 2.22 5.17
CA CYS A 39 -0.10 3.15 5.38
C CYS A 39 -1.41 2.41 5.11
N ALA A 40 -2.11 2.08 6.20
CA ALA A 40 -3.42 1.45 6.18
C ALA A 40 -4.37 2.27 7.06
N THR A 41 -4.54 3.53 6.70
CA THR A 41 -5.24 4.51 7.53
C THR A 41 -6.48 5.05 6.83
N SER A 42 -7.37 5.67 7.60
CA SER A 42 -8.48 6.48 7.09
C SER A 42 -8.16 7.98 7.12
N PHE A 43 -6.88 8.34 7.27
CA PHE A 43 -6.46 9.74 7.23
C PHE A 43 -6.63 10.30 5.82
N ARG A 44 -6.93 11.59 5.74
CA ARG A 44 -7.16 12.33 4.50
C ARG A 44 -6.00 13.27 4.13
N ALA A 45 -4.88 13.14 4.84
CA ALA A 45 -3.67 13.94 4.67
C ALA A 45 -2.45 13.06 4.98
N PRO A 46 -1.23 13.44 4.52
CA PRO A 46 -0.02 12.66 4.72
C PRO A 46 0.18 12.24 6.19
N VAL A 47 0.45 10.96 6.41
CA VAL A 47 0.52 10.37 7.77
C VAL A 47 1.89 10.50 8.43
N PHE A 48 2.93 10.78 7.65
CA PHE A 48 4.29 11.08 8.09
C PHE A 48 5.00 11.97 7.06
N ASP A 49 6.16 12.52 7.44
CA ASP A 49 7.07 13.25 6.54
C ASP A 49 7.91 12.26 5.72
N SER A 50 7.71 12.22 4.40
CA SER A 50 8.37 11.21 3.57
C SER A 50 9.89 11.41 3.42
N ALA A 51 10.43 12.56 3.80
CA ALA A 51 11.87 12.79 3.87
C ALA A 51 12.56 11.92 4.94
N LEU A 52 11.77 11.31 5.84
CA LEU A 52 12.25 10.36 6.85
C LEU A 52 12.53 8.96 6.28
N VAL A 53 11.92 8.60 5.14
CA VAL A 53 12.00 7.26 4.55
C VAL A 53 13.38 7.06 3.92
N ARG A 54 14.03 5.94 4.23
CA ARG A 54 15.34 5.60 3.66
C ARG A 54 15.23 5.30 2.16
N ASP A 55 16.33 5.49 1.42
CA ASP A 55 16.37 5.23 -0.02
C ASP A 55 16.22 3.74 -0.37
N ASP A 56 16.43 2.83 0.58
CA ASP A 56 16.28 1.38 0.40
C ASP A 56 14.96 0.82 0.93
N ALA A 57 14.07 1.68 1.44
CA ALA A 57 12.84 1.27 2.11
C ALA A 57 11.65 1.14 1.14
N ILE A 58 10.67 0.34 1.56
CA ILE A 58 9.41 0.13 0.85
C ILE A 58 8.29 0.86 1.59
N VAL A 59 7.51 1.65 0.88
CA VAL A 59 6.28 2.27 1.36
C VAL A 59 5.10 1.63 0.66
N ILE A 60 4.12 1.15 1.42
CA ILE A 60 2.87 0.56 0.93
C ILE A 60 1.73 1.47 1.35
N ALA A 61 1.07 2.12 0.40
CA ALA A 61 -0.08 3.00 0.64
C ALA A 61 -1.37 2.31 0.18
N VAL A 62 -2.31 2.09 1.11
CA VAL A 62 -3.53 1.28 0.87
C VAL A 62 -4.81 2.07 1.16
N GLY A 63 -4.77 3.08 2.02
CA GLY A 63 -5.96 3.71 2.60
C GLY A 63 -6.73 4.66 1.69
N SER A 64 -6.12 5.22 0.64
CA SER A 64 -6.79 6.19 -0.24
C SER A 64 -7.35 5.54 -1.52
N HIS A 65 -8.66 5.71 -1.74
CA HIS A 65 -9.39 5.28 -2.96
C HIS A 65 -10.30 6.39 -3.49
N GLU A 66 -10.01 7.63 -3.09
CA GLU A 66 -10.68 8.84 -3.56
C GLU A 66 -9.62 9.74 -4.19
N PRO A 67 -9.88 10.37 -5.36
CA PRO A 67 -8.90 11.23 -6.03
C PRO A 67 -8.47 12.46 -5.21
N THR A 68 -9.24 12.79 -4.17
CA THR A 68 -9.07 13.99 -3.33
C THR A 68 -8.55 13.67 -1.92
N VAL A 69 -8.06 12.45 -1.67
CA VAL A 69 -7.42 12.09 -0.39
C VAL A 69 -6.09 11.38 -0.61
N ARG A 70 -5.12 11.63 0.28
CA ARG A 70 -3.78 11.02 0.21
C ARG A 70 -3.27 10.64 1.60
N GLU A 71 -2.43 9.61 1.65
CA GLU A 71 -1.70 9.13 2.83
C GLU A 71 -0.21 9.49 2.79
N VAL A 72 0.34 9.73 1.61
CA VAL A 72 1.74 10.10 1.41
C VAL A 72 1.86 11.42 0.63
N ASP A 73 2.93 12.17 0.88
CA ASP A 73 3.19 13.43 0.17
C ASP A 73 3.78 13.20 -1.24
N ALA A 74 3.74 14.24 -2.07
CA ALA A 74 4.26 14.17 -3.43
C ALA A 74 5.79 14.08 -3.51
N ALA A 75 6.51 14.49 -2.46
CA ALA A 75 7.98 14.41 -2.41
C ALA A 75 8.47 12.95 -2.44
N LEU A 76 7.69 12.01 -1.89
CA LEU A 76 7.99 10.58 -2.03
C LEU A 76 7.92 10.13 -3.48
N PHE A 77 6.88 10.55 -4.21
CA PHE A 77 6.68 10.17 -5.62
C PHE A 77 7.83 10.64 -6.52
N GLN A 78 8.38 11.82 -6.26
CA GLN A 78 9.48 12.37 -7.06
C GLN A 78 10.76 11.53 -7.03
N ARG A 79 11.03 10.80 -5.93
CA ARG A 79 12.25 9.98 -5.77
C ARG A 79 12.02 8.48 -5.81
N ALA A 80 10.80 8.02 -5.54
CA ALA A 80 10.48 6.59 -5.48
C ALA A 80 10.31 5.95 -6.86
N GLN A 81 10.36 4.63 -6.88
CA GLN A 81 9.87 3.77 -7.96
C GLN A 81 8.39 3.46 -7.64
N ILE A 82 7.48 4.00 -8.44
CA ILE A 82 6.05 4.01 -8.13
C ILE A 82 5.38 2.81 -8.79
N ILE A 83 4.97 1.84 -7.97
CA ILE A 83 4.27 0.64 -8.39
C ILE A 83 2.78 0.81 -8.12
N VAL A 84 1.96 0.52 -9.12
CA VAL A 84 0.49 0.52 -9.02
C VAL A 84 -0.06 -0.79 -9.57
N GLU A 85 -1.21 -1.24 -9.08
CA GLU A 85 -1.84 -2.48 -9.58
C GLU A 85 -2.20 -2.35 -11.07
N ASP A 86 -2.84 -1.24 -11.42
CA ASP A 86 -3.18 -0.84 -12.78
C ASP A 86 -3.04 0.67 -12.92
N VAL A 87 -2.42 1.13 -14.00
CA VAL A 87 -2.17 2.57 -14.26
C VAL A 87 -3.48 3.32 -14.45
N THR A 88 -4.44 2.75 -15.18
CA THR A 88 -5.71 3.43 -15.50
C THR A 88 -6.54 3.63 -14.24
N THR A 89 -6.64 2.60 -13.40
CA THR A 89 -7.32 2.70 -12.10
C THR A 89 -6.60 3.69 -11.18
N ALA A 90 -5.27 3.64 -11.09
CA ALA A 90 -4.51 4.55 -10.24
C ALA A 90 -4.74 6.03 -10.59
N LEU A 91 -4.73 6.36 -11.89
CA LEU A 91 -5.02 7.73 -12.36
C LEU A 91 -6.48 8.16 -12.16
N ARG A 92 -7.40 7.21 -12.02
CA ARG A 92 -8.83 7.49 -11.82
C ARG A 92 -9.20 7.62 -10.35
N GLU A 93 -8.57 6.87 -9.45
CA GLU A 93 -9.08 6.63 -8.09
C GLU A 93 -8.08 6.95 -6.99
N CYS A 94 -6.78 6.85 -7.24
CA CYS A 94 -5.76 7.01 -6.20
C CYS A 94 -5.38 8.48 -6.03
N GLY A 95 -5.93 9.15 -5.02
CA GLY A 95 -5.59 10.54 -4.73
C GLY A 95 -4.10 10.76 -4.41
N ASP A 96 -3.39 9.77 -3.84
CA ASP A 96 -1.93 9.83 -3.71
C ASP A 96 -1.24 10.08 -5.07
N VAL A 97 -1.71 9.41 -6.14
CA VAL A 97 -1.15 9.49 -7.50
C VAL A 97 -1.61 10.76 -8.21
N VAL A 98 -2.93 10.99 -8.20
CA VAL A 98 -3.55 12.13 -8.92
C VAL A 98 -2.99 13.44 -8.40
N MET A 99 -2.99 13.64 -7.07
CA MET A 99 -2.46 14.87 -6.48
C MET A 99 -0.96 15.02 -6.72
N ALA A 100 -0.18 13.93 -6.65
CA ALA A 100 1.26 14.04 -6.85
C ALA A 100 1.61 14.46 -8.29
N ILE A 101 0.85 14.00 -9.29
CA ILE A 101 1.00 14.46 -10.68
C ILE A 101 0.57 15.93 -10.81
N GLU A 102 -0.59 16.30 -10.26
CA GLU A 102 -1.14 17.66 -10.36
C GLU A 102 -0.25 18.71 -9.67
N GLU A 103 0.25 18.42 -8.46
CA GLU A 103 1.09 19.33 -7.67
C GLU A 103 2.44 19.63 -8.34
N ASN A 104 2.96 18.68 -9.13
CA ASN A 104 4.30 18.78 -9.73
C ASN A 104 4.27 19.05 -11.25
N ALA A 105 3.10 19.33 -11.83
CA ALA A 105 2.93 19.38 -13.29
C ALA A 105 3.80 20.43 -14.02
N ILE A 106 4.33 21.42 -13.30
CA ILE A 106 5.18 22.49 -13.84
C ILE A 106 6.65 22.40 -13.38
N GLU A 107 7.00 21.39 -12.59
CA GLU A 107 8.36 21.20 -12.10
C GLU A 107 9.22 20.43 -13.12
N GLU A 108 10.54 20.63 -13.09
CA GLU A 108 11.46 19.92 -14.00
C GLU A 108 11.45 18.40 -13.78
N ASN A 109 11.19 17.99 -12.54
CA ASN A 109 11.04 16.61 -12.09
C ASN A 109 9.55 16.22 -11.92
N ALA A 110 8.66 16.79 -12.74
CA ALA A 110 7.25 16.45 -12.75
C ALA A 110 7.02 14.94 -12.80
N ILE A 111 6.05 14.48 -11.99
CA ILE A 111 5.62 13.09 -12.04
C ILE A 111 4.66 12.94 -13.22
N THR A 112 4.93 11.97 -14.07
CA THR A 112 4.12 11.72 -15.26
C THR A 112 3.53 10.31 -15.25
N PRO A 113 2.36 10.08 -15.87
CA PRO A 113 1.73 8.76 -15.92
C PRO A 113 2.63 7.63 -16.43
N ASP A 114 3.57 7.91 -17.32
CA ASP A 114 4.53 6.95 -17.88
C ASP A 114 5.60 6.48 -16.87
N GLN A 115 5.75 7.18 -15.74
CA GLN A 115 6.62 6.73 -14.65
C GLN A 115 5.95 5.71 -13.72
N LEU A 116 4.63 5.51 -13.84
CA LEU A 116 3.90 4.52 -13.05
C LEU A 116 4.21 3.11 -13.58
N ILE A 117 4.65 2.23 -12.69
CA ILE A 117 5.04 0.86 -13.00
C ILE A 117 3.86 -0.07 -12.67
N PRO A 118 3.26 -0.75 -13.66
CA PRO A 118 2.26 -1.78 -13.37
C PRO A 118 2.88 -2.91 -12.53
N MET A 119 2.20 -3.34 -11.48
CA MET A 119 2.60 -4.44 -10.61
C MET A 119 2.90 -5.71 -11.41
N ARG A 120 2.11 -5.98 -12.45
CA ARG A 120 2.34 -7.13 -13.36
C ARG A 120 3.75 -7.15 -13.97
N SER A 121 4.32 -5.99 -14.27
CA SER A 121 5.62 -5.87 -14.93
C SER A 121 6.77 -6.13 -13.97
N VAL A 122 6.59 -5.80 -12.68
CA VAL A 122 7.55 -6.16 -11.63
C VAL A 122 7.48 -7.66 -11.35
N VAL A 123 6.28 -8.20 -11.15
CA VAL A 123 6.06 -9.62 -10.81
C VAL A 123 6.49 -10.56 -11.93
N SER A 124 6.29 -10.18 -13.19
CA SER A 124 6.73 -10.97 -14.35
C SER A 124 8.24 -10.89 -14.62
N GLY A 125 8.96 -9.98 -13.95
CA GLY A 125 10.37 -9.69 -14.19
C GLY A 125 10.65 -8.85 -15.44
N GLU A 126 9.61 -8.28 -16.07
CA GLU A 126 9.73 -7.31 -17.17
C GLU A 126 10.44 -6.03 -16.71
N VAL A 127 10.14 -5.57 -15.49
CA VAL A 127 10.77 -4.43 -14.84
C VAL A 127 11.54 -4.90 -13.62
N ARG A 128 12.81 -4.53 -13.52
CA ARG A 128 13.64 -4.73 -12.33
C ARG A 128 13.77 -3.43 -11.56
N LEU A 129 13.46 -3.47 -10.27
CA LEU A 129 13.60 -2.33 -9.38
C LEU A 129 15.07 -2.18 -8.94
N THR A 130 15.47 -0.95 -8.65
CA THR A 130 16.80 -0.63 -8.13
C THR A 130 16.77 -0.43 -6.61
N PRO A 131 17.80 -0.86 -5.86
CA PRO A 131 17.81 -0.79 -4.40
C PRO A 131 18.22 0.59 -3.85
N ASP A 132 18.60 1.54 -4.72
CA ASP A 132 19.07 2.89 -4.39
C ASP A 132 17.95 3.95 -4.40
N ARG A 133 16.70 3.51 -4.57
CA ARG A 133 15.53 4.37 -4.61
C ARG A 133 14.38 3.72 -3.84
N PRO A 134 13.61 4.51 -3.05
CA PRO A 134 12.47 3.94 -2.33
C PRO A 134 11.51 3.27 -3.30
N VAL A 135 10.83 2.23 -2.84
CA VAL A 135 9.71 1.66 -3.59
C VAL A 135 8.42 2.18 -2.97
N LEU A 136 7.56 2.80 -3.76
CA LEU A 136 6.21 3.16 -3.34
C LEU A 136 5.22 2.26 -4.05
N PHE A 137 4.61 1.33 -3.33
CA PHE A 137 3.46 0.58 -3.83
C PHE A 137 2.17 1.28 -3.42
N LYS A 138 1.39 1.74 -4.41
CA LYS A 138 0.07 2.31 -4.20
C LYS A 138 -1.01 1.31 -4.64
N SER A 139 -1.78 0.84 -3.66
CA SER A 139 -2.95 -0.01 -3.86
C SER A 139 -4.20 0.83 -4.07
N ALA A 140 -5.01 0.44 -5.05
CA ALA A 140 -6.38 0.90 -5.30
C ALA A 140 -7.41 -0.18 -4.92
N GLY A 141 -6.97 -1.44 -4.75
CA GLY A 141 -7.88 -2.56 -4.59
C GLY A 141 -8.53 -2.92 -5.92
N MET A 142 -8.32 -4.16 -6.36
CA MET A 142 -8.80 -4.59 -7.66
C MET A 142 -9.69 -5.82 -7.53
N SER A 143 -10.80 -5.84 -8.25
CA SER A 143 -11.78 -6.95 -8.18
C SER A 143 -11.20 -8.33 -8.48
N TRP A 144 -10.12 -8.41 -9.26
CA TRP A 144 -9.41 -9.67 -9.52
C TRP A 144 -8.75 -10.24 -8.25
N GLN A 145 -8.38 -9.41 -7.28
CA GLN A 145 -7.82 -9.85 -6.00
C GLN A 145 -8.86 -10.59 -5.18
N ASP A 146 -10.06 -10.03 -5.10
CA ASP A 146 -11.20 -10.66 -4.42
C ASP A 146 -11.56 -11.99 -5.08
N LEU A 147 -11.56 -12.04 -6.42
CA LEU A 147 -11.85 -13.25 -7.17
C LEU A 147 -10.82 -14.36 -6.89
N VAL A 148 -9.53 -14.03 -6.89
CA VAL A 148 -8.45 -15.00 -6.58
C VAL A 148 -8.61 -15.56 -5.17
N ILE A 149 -8.93 -14.72 -4.18
CA ILE A 149 -9.17 -15.19 -2.80
C ILE A 149 -10.43 -16.04 -2.71
N ALA A 150 -11.51 -15.66 -3.40
CA ALA A 150 -12.74 -16.43 -3.44
C ALA A 150 -12.53 -17.83 -4.05
N GLU A 151 -11.80 -17.92 -5.17
CA GLU A 151 -11.42 -19.19 -5.79
C GLU A 151 -10.59 -20.05 -4.83
N ALA A 152 -9.56 -19.49 -4.21
CA ALA A 152 -8.70 -20.21 -3.27
C ALA A 152 -9.50 -20.78 -2.07
N ILE A 153 -10.48 -20.02 -1.57
CA ILE A 153 -11.39 -20.49 -0.50
C ILE A 153 -12.24 -21.67 -0.99
N VAL A 154 -12.84 -21.57 -2.18
CA VAL A 154 -13.67 -22.65 -2.76
C VAL A 154 -12.85 -23.91 -2.97
N SER A 155 -11.69 -23.82 -3.63
CA SER A 155 -10.81 -24.98 -3.85
C SER A 155 -10.41 -25.64 -2.54
N ARG A 156 -10.10 -24.85 -1.51
CA ARG A 156 -9.73 -25.38 -0.19
C ARG A 156 -10.87 -26.14 0.49
N LEU A 157 -12.11 -25.68 0.34
CA LEU A 157 -13.30 -26.36 0.87
C LEU A 157 -13.57 -27.67 0.13
N GLU A 158 -13.39 -27.69 -1.19
CA GLU A 158 -13.52 -28.91 -2.00
C GLU A 158 -12.47 -29.95 -1.59
N GLU A 159 -11.20 -29.58 -1.50
CA GLU A 159 -10.11 -30.46 -1.05
C GLU A 159 -10.37 -31.07 0.33
N ASN A 160 -10.78 -30.24 1.30
CA ASN A 160 -11.09 -30.70 2.66
C ASN A 160 -12.30 -31.63 2.68
N SER A 161 -13.30 -31.39 1.82
CA SER A 161 -14.47 -32.28 1.69
C SER A 161 -14.10 -33.63 1.08
N HIS A 162 -13.11 -33.68 0.19
CA HIS A 162 -12.58 -34.93 -0.38
C HIS A 162 -11.69 -35.69 0.62
N GLN A 163 -10.90 -34.99 1.44
CA GLN A 163 -10.07 -35.62 2.49
C GLN A 163 -10.89 -36.08 3.71
N ALA A 164 -12.03 -35.46 3.99
CA ALA A 164 -12.91 -35.84 5.09
C ALA A 164 -13.80 -37.07 4.79
N GLY A 165 -13.72 -37.64 3.57
CA GLY A 165 -14.31 -38.93 3.18
C GLY A 165 -15.67 -39.25 3.82
N GLY A 166 -16.77 -38.69 3.28
CA GLY A 166 -18.10 -39.26 3.59
C GLY A 166 -19.33 -38.37 3.62
N PHE A 167 -19.34 -37.17 3.04
CA PHE A 167 -20.63 -36.50 2.75
C PHE A 167 -20.72 -36.10 1.30
N SER A 168 -21.52 -36.90 0.56
CA SER A 168 -22.06 -36.53 -0.74
C SER A 168 -22.96 -35.31 -0.56
N THR A 169 -22.55 -34.17 -1.07
CA THR A 169 -23.48 -33.11 -1.48
C THR A 169 -23.76 -33.30 -2.97
N ALA A 170 -24.67 -34.22 -3.27
CA ALA A 170 -25.42 -34.13 -4.52
C ALA A 170 -26.27 -32.85 -4.46
N VAL A 171 -26.08 -32.00 -5.46
CA VAL A 171 -27.10 -31.07 -5.94
C VAL A 171 -27.48 -31.53 -7.34
#